data_AF-A0A7L4TTV8-F1
#
_entry.id   AF-A0A7L4TTV8-F1
#
_cell.length_a   1.000
_cell.length_b   1.000
_cell.length_c   1.000
_cell.angle_alpha   90.00
_cell.angle_beta   90.00
_cell.angle_gamma   90.00
#
_symmetry.space_group_name_H-M   'P 1'
#
loop_
_entity.id
_entity.type
_entity.pdbx_description
1 polymer ?
#
loop_
_entity_poly.entity_id
_entity_poly.type
_entity_poly.pdbx_seq_one_letter_code
_entity_poly.pdbx_strand_id
1 'polypeptide(L)'
;MLGIVLGLVLLMFLAYRGWSIIWVAPITAGVVAIFGGLDLLDAYKNTYMEGFVNFAKLWFPVFMLGAIFGKLMEDTGAASSVASMITKVIGKQRAILGVIVACAVLTYGGVSLFVVVFAVYPLAIALFRE
;
A
#
# COMPACT_ATOMS: atom_id res chain seq x y z
N MET A 1 10.47 -13.81 22.10
CA MET A 1 9.48 -14.45 21.20
C MET A 1 8.04 -14.08 21.57
N LEU A 2 7.59 -14.25 22.82
CA LEU A 2 6.22 -13.89 23.24
C LEU A 2 5.84 -12.43 22.92
N GLY A 3 6.73 -11.46 23.22
CA GLY A 3 6.48 -10.05 22.92
C GLY A 3 6.27 -9.75 21.43
N ILE A 4 7.01 -10.43 20.55
CA ILE A 4 6.87 -10.29 19.09
C ILE A 4 5.51 -10.82 18.63
N VAL A 5 5.11 -11.99 19.10
CA VAL A 5 3.81 -12.58 18.76
C VAL A 5 2.66 -11.69 19.24
N LEU A 6 2.74 -11.21 20.49
CA LEU A 6 1.76 -10.27 21.05
C LEU A 6 1.69 -8.96 20.26
N GLY A 7 2.85 -8.36 19.96
CA GLY A 7 2.92 -7.12 19.17
C GLY A 7 2.36 -7.28 17.77
N LEU A 8 2.64 -8.41 17.11
CA LEU A 8 2.12 -8.74 15.78
C LEU A 8 0.60 -8.92 15.80
N VAL A 9 0.07 -9.70 16.74
CA VAL A 9 -1.38 -9.91 16.88
C VAL A 9 -2.08 -8.58 17.17
N LEU A 10 -1.52 -7.74 18.03
CA LEU A 10 -2.04 -6.41 18.34
C LEU A 10 -2.03 -5.49 17.10
N LEU A 11 -0.93 -5.51 16.33
CA LEU A 11 -0.80 -4.75 15.09
C LEU A 11 -1.86 -5.16 14.08
N MET A 12 -2.01 -6.46 13.84
CA MET A 12 -3.03 -6.99 12.93
C MET A 12 -4.42 -6.57 13.38
N PHE A 13 -4.75 -6.77 14.65
CA PHE A 13 -6.06 -6.42 15.21
C PHE A 13 -6.39 -4.94 15.05
N LEU A 14 -5.46 -4.04 15.39
CA LEU A 14 -5.65 -2.59 15.27
C LEU A 14 -5.71 -2.13 13.81
N ALA A 15 -4.87 -2.70 12.93
CA ALA A 15 -4.89 -2.40 11.50
C ALA A 15 -6.23 -2.80 10.86
N TYR A 16 -6.78 -3.97 11.19
CA TYR A 16 -8.11 -4.39 10.72
C TYR A 16 -9.24 -3.55 11.29
N ARG A 17 -9.06 -2.96 12.48
CA ARG A 17 -10.03 -2.01 13.06
C ARG A 17 -9.99 -0.62 12.39
N GLY A 18 -9.16 -0.43 11.36
CA GLY A 18 -9.05 0.82 10.62
C GLY A 18 -8.28 1.92 11.35
N TRP A 19 -7.51 1.58 12.38
CA TRP A 19 -6.65 2.55 13.04
C TRP A 19 -5.47 2.90 12.13
N SER A 20 -5.03 4.16 12.17
CA SER A 20 -3.88 4.60 11.37
C SER A 20 -2.62 3.84 11.76
N ILE A 21 -2.01 3.18 10.78
CA ILE A 21 -0.80 2.36 10.97
C ILE A 21 0.34 3.21 11.53
N ILE A 22 0.38 4.52 11.22
CA ILE A 22 1.40 5.45 11.70
C ILE A 22 1.43 5.51 13.24
N TRP A 23 0.27 5.44 13.89
CA TRP A 23 0.16 5.43 15.36
C TRP A 23 0.26 4.03 15.96
N VAL A 24 -0.25 3.02 15.25
CA VAL A 24 -0.26 1.63 15.72
C VAL A 24 1.15 1.04 15.74
N ALA A 25 1.99 1.36 14.76
CA ALA A 25 3.35 0.85 14.63
C ALA A 25 4.25 1.16 15.85
N PRO A 26 4.36 2.40 16.35
CA PRO A 26 5.18 2.69 17.54
C PRO A 26 4.58 2.10 18.82
N ILE A 27 3.25 2.06 18.96
CA ILE A 27 2.58 1.45 20.12
C ILE A 27 2.91 -0.05 20.18
N THR A 28 2.75 -0.75 19.06
CA THR A 28 3.00 -2.19 18.98
C THR A 28 4.49 -2.51 19.13
N ALA A 29 5.40 -1.69 18.58
CA ALA A 29 6.82 -1.78 18.85
C ALA A 29 7.15 -1.58 20.34
N GLY A 30 6.47 -0.65 21.02
CA GLY A 30 6.58 -0.46 22.47
C GLY A 30 6.13 -1.69 23.26
N VAL A 31 5.04 -2.34 22.86
CA VAL A 31 4.61 -3.62 23.46
C VAL A 31 5.69 -4.69 23.28
N VAL A 32 6.27 -4.82 22.08
CA VAL A 32 7.37 -5.76 21.83
C VAL A 32 8.56 -5.46 22.75
N ALA A 33 8.92 -4.18 22.93
CA ALA A 33 10.03 -3.75 23.79
C ALA A 33 9.79 -4.10 25.26
N ILE A 34 8.59 -3.82 25.79
CA ILE A 34 8.21 -4.13 27.19
C ILE A 34 8.32 -5.63 27.46
N PHE A 35 7.70 -6.46 26.61
CA PHE A 35 7.73 -7.91 26.77
C PHE A 35 9.08 -8.54 26.37
N GLY A 36 9.96 -7.77 25.72
CA GLY A 36 11.33 -8.16 25.38
C GLY A 36 12.36 -7.76 26.43
N GLY A 37 11.98 -7.01 27.47
CA GLY A 37 12.92 -6.48 28.46
C GLY A 37 13.86 -5.40 27.93
N LEU A 38 13.48 -4.72 26.83
CA LEU A 38 14.24 -3.63 26.23
C LEU A 38 13.85 -2.30 26.85
N ASP A 39 14.76 -1.33 26.86
CA ASP A 39 14.42 0.05 27.20
C ASP A 39 13.47 0.62 26.14
N LEU A 40 12.32 1.14 26.59
CA LEU A 40 11.27 1.67 25.72
C LEU A 40 11.74 2.85 24.87
N LEU A 41 12.55 3.73 25.46
CA LEU A 41 12.97 4.97 24.84
C LEU A 41 14.10 4.72 23.85
N ASP A 42 14.99 3.77 24.14
CA ASP A 42 16.00 3.25 23.22
C ASP A 42 15.36 2.49 22.04
N ALA A 43 14.45 1.56 22.32
CA ALA A 43 13.74 0.78 21.30
C ALA A 43 12.94 1.69 20.34
N TYR A 44 12.34 2.77 20.87
CA TYR A 44 11.65 3.76 20.05
C TYR A 44 12.62 4.56 19.16
N LYS A 45 13.63 5.21 19.77
CA LYS A 45 14.53 6.14 19.05
C LYS A 45 15.53 5.46 18.11
N ASN A 46 15.95 4.23 18.44
CA ASN A 46 16.93 3.49 17.67
C ASN A 46 16.23 2.43 16.83
N THR A 47 15.83 1.29 17.42
CA THR A 47 15.33 0.14 16.65
C THR A 47 14.13 0.46 15.75
N TYR A 48 13.09 1.07 16.31
CA TYR A 48 11.87 1.41 15.55
C TYR A 48 12.15 2.55 14.54
N MET A 49 12.69 3.66 15.01
CA MET A 49 12.90 4.84 14.17
C MET A 49 13.94 4.61 13.06
N GLU A 50 15.00 3.83 13.29
CA GLU A 50 15.95 3.45 12.26
C GLU A 50 15.27 2.62 11.17
N GLY A 51 14.47 1.62 11.55
CA GLY A 51 13.69 0.83 10.60
C GLY A 51 12.71 1.67 9.79
N PHE A 52 11.98 2.56 10.47
CA PHE A 52 11.03 3.48 9.84
C PHE A 52 11.73 4.45 8.87
N VAL A 53 12.82 5.09 9.29
CA VAL A 53 13.57 6.05 8.45
C VAL A 53 14.21 5.36 7.26
N ASN A 54 14.78 4.17 7.45
CA ASN A 54 15.34 3.40 6.34
C ASN A 54 14.25 3.04 5.32
N PHE A 55 13.09 2.57 5.79
CA PHE A 55 11.95 2.30 4.92
C PHE A 55 11.50 3.55 4.16
N ALA A 56 11.29 4.67 4.86
CA ALA A 56 10.91 5.93 4.24
C ALA A 56 11.97 6.38 3.22
N LYS A 57 13.25 6.35 3.56
CA LYS A 57 14.35 6.75 2.67
C LYS A 57 14.39 5.92 1.37
N LEU A 58 14.17 4.61 1.47
CA LEU A 58 14.19 3.70 0.32
C LEU A 58 12.95 3.83 -0.56
N TRP A 59 11.77 3.91 0.06
CA TRP A 59 10.49 3.77 -0.65
C TRP A 59 9.79 5.09 -0.97
N PHE A 60 10.12 6.18 -0.26
CA PHE A 60 9.46 7.47 -0.46
C PHE A 60 9.52 7.98 -1.90
N PRO A 61 10.67 7.98 -2.61
CA PRO A 61 10.71 8.45 -3.99
C PRO A 61 9.80 7.64 -4.92
N VAL A 62 9.78 6.32 -4.74
CA VAL A 62 8.95 5.39 -5.52
C VAL A 62 7.46 5.64 -5.27
N PHE A 63 7.06 5.77 -4.00
CA PHE A 63 5.67 6.07 -3.65
C PHE A 63 5.23 7.46 -4.08
N MET A 64 6.09 8.47 -3.94
CA MET A 64 5.81 9.85 -4.36
C MET A 64 5.61 9.91 -5.88
N LEU A 65 6.54 9.37 -6.66
CA LEU A 65 6.42 9.34 -8.12
C LEU A 65 5.23 8.48 -8.57
N GLY A 66 4.99 7.35 -7.90
CA GLY A 66 3.82 6.50 -8.17
C GLY A 66 2.50 7.21 -7.90
N ALA A 67 2.39 7.95 -6.80
CA ALA A 67 1.22 8.76 -6.49
C ALA A 67 1.01 9.89 -7.52
N ILE A 68 2.08 10.58 -7.93
CA ILE A 68 2.02 11.59 -8.99
C ILE A 68 1.56 10.96 -10.31
N PHE A 69 2.10 9.81 -10.68
CA PHE A 69 1.71 9.09 -11.89
C PHE A 69 0.23 8.69 -11.86
N GLY A 70 -0.23 8.10 -10.75
CA GLY A 70 -1.64 7.77 -10.55
C GLY A 70 -2.55 8.98 -10.69
N LYS A 71 -2.14 10.12 -10.11
CA LYS A 71 -2.91 11.37 -10.20
C LYS A 71 -2.92 11.95 -11.62
N LEU A 72 -1.79 11.95 -12.30
CA LEU A 72 -1.72 12.36 -13.71
C LEU A 72 -2.61 11.49 -14.61
N MET A 73 -2.65 10.17 -14.38
CA MET A 73 -3.55 9.27 -15.14
C MET A 73 -5.03 9.59 -14.92
N GLU A 74 -5.40 9.97 -13.70
CA GLU A 74 -6.75 10.42 -13.35
C GLU A 74 -7.08 11.74 -14.05
N ASP A 75 -6.21 12.75 -13.87
CA ASP A 75 -6.45 14.12 -14.34
C ASP A 75 -6.43 14.24 -15.87
N THR A 76 -5.60 13.44 -16.56
CA THR A 76 -5.54 13.41 -18.04
C THR A 76 -6.68 12.58 -18.65
N GLY A 77 -7.44 11.83 -17.86
CA GLY A 77 -8.45 10.90 -18.35
C GLY A 77 -7.86 9.64 -19.02
N ALA A 78 -6.54 9.45 -18.98
CA ALA A 78 -5.88 8.26 -19.52
C ALA A 78 -6.42 6.98 -18.86
N ALA A 79 -6.66 7.02 -17.55
CA ALA A 79 -7.26 5.89 -16.82
C ALA A 79 -8.64 5.49 -17.39
N SER A 80 -9.49 6.48 -17.71
CA SER A 80 -10.82 6.23 -18.29
C SER A 80 -10.74 5.67 -19.71
N SER A 81 -9.80 6.15 -20.53
CA SER A 81 -9.58 5.63 -21.89
C SER A 81 -9.17 4.15 -21.88
N VAL A 82 -8.22 3.79 -21.00
CA VAL A 82 -7.79 2.39 -20.83
C VAL A 82 -8.93 1.54 -20.27
N ALA A 83 -9.67 2.04 -19.27
CA ALA A 83 -10.84 1.35 -18.73
C ALA A 83 -11.88 1.05 -19.83
N SER A 84 -12.22 2.02 -20.68
CA SER A 84 -13.16 1.84 -21.80
C SER A 84 -12.67 0.84 -22.84
N MET A 85 -11.36 0.81 -23.12
CA MET A 85 -10.77 -0.19 -24.01
C MET A 85 -10.93 -1.61 -23.41
N ILE A 86 -10.67 -1.75 -22.11
CA ILE A 86 -10.79 -3.03 -21.40
C ILE A 86 -12.26 -3.47 -21.31
N THR A 87 -13.21 -2.57 -20.99
CA THR A 87 -14.64 -2.90 -20.94
C THR A 87 -15.19 -3.33 -22.28
N LYS A 88 -14.71 -2.77 -23.39
CA LYS A 88 -15.07 -3.20 -24.75
C LYS A 88 -14.62 -4.63 -25.08
N VAL A 89 -13.44 -5.03 -24.60
CA VAL A 89 -12.88 -6.37 -24.88
C VAL A 89 -13.45 -7.44 -23.95
N ILE A 90 -13.57 -7.13 -22.64
CA ILE A 90 -13.89 -8.13 -21.60
C ILE A 90 -15.38 -8.09 -21.21
N GLY A 91 -16.07 -6.97 -21.42
CA GLY A 91 -17.48 -6.75 -21.08
C GLY A 91 -17.69 -6.19 -19.67
N LYS A 92 -18.72 -5.34 -19.50
CA LYS A 92 -19.04 -4.63 -18.25
C LYS A 92 -19.25 -5.54 -17.03
N GLN A 93 -19.79 -6.74 -17.24
CA GLN A 93 -20.05 -7.71 -16.16
C GLN A 93 -18.78 -8.26 -15.52
N ARG A 94 -17.60 -8.04 -16.12
CA ARG A 94 -16.32 -8.64 -15.72
C ARG A 94 -15.30 -7.58 -15.30
N ALA A 95 -15.75 -6.50 -14.65
CA ALA A 95 -14.87 -5.42 -14.17
C ALA A 95 -13.69 -5.91 -13.31
N ILE A 96 -13.92 -6.89 -12.42
CA ILE A 96 -12.86 -7.51 -11.60
C ILE A 96 -11.76 -8.12 -12.48
N LEU A 97 -12.13 -8.88 -13.52
CA LEU A 97 -11.17 -9.45 -14.46
C LEU A 97 -10.44 -8.35 -15.25
N GLY A 98 -11.13 -7.27 -15.60
CA GLY A 98 -10.51 -6.10 -16.25
C GLY A 98 -9.41 -5.46 -15.39
N VAL A 99 -9.67 -5.29 -14.09
CA VAL A 99 -8.67 -4.78 -13.13
C VAL A 99 -7.48 -5.74 -13.02
N ILE A 100 -7.74 -7.05 -12.92
CA ILE A 100 -6.66 -8.07 -12.83
C ILE A 100 -5.79 -8.06 -14.08
N VAL A 101 -6.38 -8.00 -15.28
CA VAL A 101 -5.65 -7.94 -16.55
C VAL A 101 -4.85 -6.65 -16.65
N ALA A 102 -5.41 -5.50 -16.26
CA ALA A 102 -4.69 -4.23 -16.24
C ALA A 102 -3.49 -4.27 -15.29
N CYS A 103 -3.67 -4.79 -14.07
CA CYS A 103 -2.57 -5.03 -13.13
C CYS A 103 -1.48 -5.90 -13.74
N ALA A 104 -1.87 -7.01 -14.39
CA ALA A 104 -0.93 -7.95 -15.00
C ALA A 104 -0.12 -7.29 -16.12
N VAL A 105 -0.77 -6.53 -17.01
CA VAL A 105 -0.09 -5.83 -18.11
C VAL A 105 0.88 -4.77 -17.58
N LEU A 106 0.45 -3.95 -16.61
CA LEU A 106 1.31 -2.92 -16.02
C LEU A 106 2.51 -3.52 -15.29
N THR A 107 2.29 -4.60 -14.52
CA THR A 107 3.36 -5.29 -13.80
C THR A 107 4.32 -5.98 -14.77
N TYR A 108 3.80 -6.61 -15.84
CA TYR A 108 4.62 -7.24 -16.88
C TYR A 108 5.40 -6.22 -17.72
N GLY A 109 4.87 -5.00 -17.86
CA GLY A 109 5.56 -3.85 -18.45
C GLY A 109 6.73 -3.30 -17.63
N GLY A 110 7.12 -3.97 -16.53
CA GLY A 110 8.24 -3.56 -15.68
C GLY A 110 7.88 -2.54 -14.60
N VAL A 111 6.60 -2.21 -14.44
CA VAL A 111 6.15 -1.32 -13.36
C VAL A 111 6.14 -2.11 -12.05
N SER A 112 6.84 -1.60 -11.04
CA SER A 112 6.86 -2.19 -9.70
C SER A 112 5.44 -2.29 -9.13
N LEU A 113 5.09 -3.44 -8.52
CA LEU A 113 3.79 -3.67 -7.88
C LEU A 113 3.41 -2.55 -6.89
N PHE A 114 4.41 -1.97 -6.21
CA PHE A 114 4.26 -0.83 -5.31
C PHE A 114 3.73 0.44 -6.00
N VAL A 115 4.08 0.64 -7.28
CA VAL A 115 3.63 1.76 -8.12
C VAL A 115 2.32 1.41 -8.83
N VAL A 116 2.14 0.14 -9.22
CA VAL A 116 0.94 -0.34 -9.93
C VAL A 116 -0.34 -0.02 -9.15
N VAL A 117 -0.34 -0.12 -7.82
CA VAL A 117 -1.51 0.22 -6.99
C VAL A 117 -2.01 1.65 -7.24
N PHE A 118 -1.12 2.62 -7.40
CA PHE A 118 -1.50 4.02 -7.67
C PHE A 118 -2.07 4.23 -9.08
N ALA A 119 -1.55 3.50 -10.07
CA ALA A 119 -2.02 3.53 -11.45
C ALA A 119 -3.37 2.82 -11.62
N VAL A 120 -3.55 1.71 -10.91
CA VAL A 120 -4.73 0.86 -11.01
C VAL A 120 -5.90 1.43 -10.24
N TYR A 121 -5.68 2.17 -9.14
CA TYR A 121 -6.77 2.77 -8.37
C TYR A 121 -7.75 3.62 -9.23
N PRO A 122 -7.30 4.63 -10.01
CA PRO A 122 -8.21 5.41 -10.85
C PRO A 122 -8.83 4.56 -11.96
N LEU A 123 -8.10 3.59 -12.51
CA LEU A 123 -8.59 2.67 -13.54
C LEU A 123 -9.69 1.74 -13.01
N ALA A 124 -9.53 1.20 -11.80
CA ALA A 124 -10.52 0.37 -11.14
C ALA A 124 -11.78 1.19 -10.87
N ILE A 125 -11.65 2.41 -10.35
CA ILE A 125 -12.79 3.32 -10.14
C ILE A 125 -13.53 3.57 -11.45
N ALA A 126 -12.81 3.83 -12.55
CA ALA A 126 -13.43 4.03 -13.86
C ALA A 126 -14.15 2.76 -14.36
N LEU A 127 -13.50 1.58 -14.26
CA LEU A 127 -14.07 0.28 -14.64
C LEU A 127 -15.34 -0.09 -13.85
N PHE A 128 -15.40 0.22 -12.56
CA PHE A 128 -16.57 -0.06 -11.72
C PHE A 128 -17.69 0.98 -11.86
N ARG A 129 -17.41 2.15 -12.46
CA ARG A 129 -18.42 3.20 -12.72
C ARG A 129 -19.09 3.08 -14.10
N GLU A 130 -18.48 2.39 -15.07
CA GLU A 130 -19.07 2.09 -16.39
C GLU A 130 -20.09 0.95 -16.36
#